data_AF-A0AAU1V1D8-F1
#
_entry.id   AF-A0AAU1V1D8-F1
#
_cell.length_a   1.000
_cell.length_b   1.000
_cell.length_c   1.000
_cell.angle_alpha   90.00
_cell.angle_beta   90.00
_cell.angle_gamma   90.00
#
_symmetry.space_group_name_H-M   'P 1'
#
loop_
_entity.id
_entity.type
_entity.pdbx_description
1 polymer ?
#
loop_
_entity_poly.entity_id
_entity_poly.type
_entity_poly.pdbx_seq_one_letter_code
_entity_poly.pdbx_strand_id
1 'polypeptide(L)'
;MGRHALRTTPLPDPDVAFRPTRRDVDPITREPTEYALWDRHEWQARGECWLWCGRADVEVTWIGPVRSSGIHAALYACRACLYELDQRVLETNMRQDVGVLPMNRGPARSLV
;
A
#
# COMPACT_ATOMS: atom_id res chain seq x y z
N MET A 1 2.69 -14.24 25.65
CA MET A 1 2.46 -13.87 24.24
C MET A 1 2.29 -12.36 24.17
N GLY A 2 3.36 -11.64 23.82
CA GLY A 2 3.48 -10.19 24.00
C GLY A 2 2.47 -9.43 23.15
N ARG A 3 1.68 -8.56 23.79
CA ARG A 3 0.86 -7.57 23.12
C ARG A 3 1.81 -6.53 22.53
N HIS A 4 2.23 -6.72 21.29
CA HIS A 4 2.93 -5.67 20.54
C HIS A 4 1.94 -4.51 20.41
N ALA A 5 2.17 -3.45 21.18
CA ALA A 5 1.42 -2.21 21.04
C ALA A 5 1.67 -1.69 19.63
N LEU A 6 0.74 -1.98 18.72
CA LEU A 6 0.68 -1.39 17.39
C LEU A 6 0.69 0.12 17.60
N ARG A 7 1.66 0.83 17.02
CA ARG A 7 1.67 2.29 17.03
C ARG A 7 0.29 2.78 16.61
N THR A 8 -0.37 3.52 17.49
CA THR A 8 -1.56 4.31 17.19
C THR A 8 -1.15 5.51 16.34
N THR A 9 -0.74 5.27 15.10
CA THR A 9 -1.05 6.25 14.07
C THR A 9 -2.58 6.22 13.98
N PRO A 10 -3.30 7.36 14.10
CA PRO A 10 -4.73 7.36 13.86
C PRO A 10 -4.92 6.74 12.49
N LEU A 11 -5.54 5.56 12.46
CA LEU A 11 -5.94 4.94 11.21
C LEU A 11 -6.77 5.98 10.46
N PRO A 12 -6.60 6.10 9.14
CA PRO A 12 -7.50 6.92 8.35
C PRO A 12 -8.93 6.53 8.69
N ASP A 13 -9.79 7.54 8.80
CA ASP A 13 -11.23 7.38 8.92
C ASP A 13 -11.70 6.26 7.98
N PRO A 14 -12.56 5.32 8.39
CA PRO A 14 -13.18 4.37 7.46
C PRO A 14 -13.79 5.05 6.22
N ASP A 15 -14.14 6.33 6.32
CA ASP A 15 -14.62 7.19 5.23
C ASP A 15 -13.51 7.98 4.50
N VAL A 16 -12.22 7.64 4.69
CA VAL A 16 -11.15 8.28 3.90
C VAL A 16 -11.37 8.02 2.43
N ALA A 17 -11.83 9.08 1.75
CA ALA A 17 -12.04 9.10 0.33
C ALA A 17 -10.68 8.95 -0.36
N PHE A 18 -10.52 7.84 -1.09
CA PHE A 18 -9.42 7.63 -1.99
C PHE A 18 -9.29 8.83 -2.93
N ARG A 19 -8.06 9.32 -3.11
CA ARG A 19 -7.73 10.29 -4.15
C ARG A 19 -7.07 9.54 -5.31
N PRO A 20 -7.78 9.34 -6.43
CA PRO A 20 -7.20 8.77 -7.64
C PRO A 20 -5.91 9.50 -8.02
N THR A 21 -4.85 8.75 -8.29
CA THR A 21 -3.67 9.34 -8.92
C THR A 21 -3.99 9.60 -10.40
N ARG A 22 -3.18 10.42 -11.08
CA ARG A 22 -3.37 10.72 -12.51
C ARG A 22 -3.42 9.47 -13.40
N ARG A 23 -2.88 8.34 -12.94
CA ARG A 23 -2.90 7.05 -13.66
C ARG A 23 -4.20 6.28 -13.50
N ASP A 24 -4.96 6.59 -12.45
CA ASP A 24 -6.19 5.89 -12.07
C ASP A 24 -7.44 6.56 -12.67
N VAL A 25 -7.25 7.74 -13.26
CA VAL A 25 -8.28 8.55 -13.90
C VAL A 25 -8.14 8.46 -15.41
N ASP A 26 -9.21 8.10 -16.08
CA ASP A 26 -9.25 8.08 -17.54
C ASP A 26 -8.95 9.50 -18.05
N PRO A 27 -7.96 9.68 -18.95
CA PRO A 27 -7.54 11.01 -19.39
C PRO A 27 -8.59 11.74 -20.25
N ILE A 28 -9.57 11.02 -20.81
CA ILE A 28 -10.65 11.52 -21.66
C ILE A 28 -11.91 11.78 -20.83
N THR A 29 -12.35 10.81 -20.03
CA THR A 29 -13.61 10.94 -19.26
C THR A 29 -13.43 11.66 -17.92
N ARG A 30 -12.19 11.73 -17.40
CA ARG A 30 -11.86 12.22 -16.05
C ARG A 30 -12.53 11.45 -14.92
N GLU A 31 -13.11 10.29 -15.24
CA GLU A 31 -13.66 9.38 -14.26
C GLU A 31 -12.58 8.43 -13.76
N PRO A 32 -12.68 7.93 -12.53
CA PRO A 32 -11.89 6.78 -12.11
C PRO A 32 -12.09 5.65 -13.12
N THR A 33 -10.99 5.11 -13.65
CA THR A 33 -11.06 3.92 -14.50
C THR A 33 -11.70 2.78 -13.71
N GLU A 34 -12.41 1.86 -14.38
CA GLU A 34 -12.92 0.61 -13.77
C GLU A 34 -11.81 -0.23 -13.10
N TYR A 35 -10.55 0.09 -13.40
CA TYR A 35 -9.33 -0.50 -12.85
C TYR A 35 -8.66 0.36 -11.78
N ALA A 36 -9.37 1.32 -11.16
CA ALA A 36 -8.84 2.20 -10.12
C ALA A 36 -8.52 1.42 -8.83
N LEU A 37 -7.45 0.61 -8.90
CA LEU A 37 -6.70 -0.14 -7.89
C LEU A 37 -7.45 -1.10 -6.95
N TRP A 38 -8.69 -0.83 -6.57
CA TRP A 38 -9.44 -1.56 -5.54
C TRP A 38 -10.41 -2.59 -6.12
N ASP A 39 -10.98 -2.33 -7.29
CA ASP A 39 -12.01 -3.21 -7.90
C ASP A 39 -11.45 -4.53 -8.46
N ARG A 40 -10.13 -4.60 -8.64
CA ARG A 40 -9.39 -5.84 -8.96
C ARG A 40 -9.28 -6.82 -7.80
N HIS A 41 -9.63 -6.38 -6.58
CA HIS A 41 -9.61 -7.22 -5.41
C HIS A 41 -10.98 -7.86 -5.21
N GLU A 42 -11.00 -9.17 -5.00
CA GLU A 42 -12.22 -9.84 -4.56
C GLU A 42 -12.46 -9.50 -3.08
N TRP A 43 -13.48 -8.67 -2.83
CA TRP A 43 -13.84 -8.23 -1.49
C TRP A 43 -14.81 -9.21 -0.84
N GLN A 44 -14.47 -9.66 0.35
CA GLN A 44 -15.36 -10.40 1.24
C GLN A 44 -16.09 -9.41 2.13
N ALA A 45 -17.42 -9.49 2.14
CA ALA A 45 -18.28 -8.57 2.89
C ALA A 45 -17.99 -8.54 4.41
N ARG A 46 -17.50 -9.66 4.96
CA ARG A 46 -17.19 -9.80 6.38
C ARG A 46 -15.92 -10.63 6.56
N GLY A 47 -14.96 -10.06 7.26
CA GLY A 47 -13.76 -10.76 7.68
C GLY A 47 -12.98 -9.98 8.72
N GLU A 48 -11.80 -10.49 9.05
CA GLU A 48 -10.88 -9.86 10.00
C GLU A 48 -9.76 -9.16 9.25
N CYS A 49 -9.51 -7.89 9.57
CA CYS A 49 -8.36 -7.18 9.06
C CYS A 49 -7.12 -7.50 9.91
N TRP A 50 -6.16 -8.20 9.33
CA TRP A 50 -4.93 -8.65 9.98
C TRP A 50 -3.84 -7.57 10.04
N LEU A 51 -4.12 -6.38 9.50
CA LEU A 51 -3.25 -5.22 9.60
C LEU A 51 -3.55 -4.44 10.89
N TRP A 52 -3.09 -3.18 10.94
CA TRP A 52 -3.02 -2.39 12.18
C TRP A 52 -4.37 -2.14 12.88
N CYS A 53 -5.51 -2.19 12.18
CA CYS A 53 -6.80 -1.94 12.82
C CYS A 53 -7.34 -3.13 13.61
N GLY A 54 -6.96 -4.37 13.28
CA GLY A 54 -7.43 -5.58 13.97
C GLY A 54 -8.96 -5.75 14.01
N ARG A 55 -9.72 -5.00 13.19
CA ARG A 55 -11.19 -5.05 13.23
C ARG A 55 -11.69 -6.36 12.65
N ALA A 56 -12.65 -6.97 13.34
CA ALA A 56 -13.47 -8.06 12.84
C ALA A 56 -14.77 -7.52 12.22
N ASP A 57 -15.43 -8.32 11.39
CA ASP A 57 -16.70 -8.01 10.73
C ASP A 57 -16.65 -6.78 9.82
N VAL A 58 -15.52 -6.58 9.14
CA VAL A 58 -15.32 -5.51 8.14
C VAL A 58 -15.14 -6.10 6.74
N GLU A 59 -15.43 -5.30 5.71
CA GLU A 59 -15.10 -5.68 4.33
C GLU A 59 -13.58 -5.82 4.20
N VAL A 60 -13.13 -6.99 3.74
CA VAL A 60 -11.70 -7.30 3.58
C VAL A 60 -11.42 -7.93 2.24
N THR A 61 -10.18 -7.81 1.77
CA THR A 61 -9.70 -8.58 0.62
C THR A 61 -8.39 -9.29 0.94
N TRP A 62 -8.12 -10.35 0.18
CA TRP A 62 -6.85 -11.06 0.23
C TRP A 62 -5.77 -10.20 -0.43
N ILE A 63 -4.67 -9.96 0.27
CA ILE A 63 -3.56 -9.13 -0.22
C ILE A 63 -2.27 -9.92 -0.50
N GLY A 64 -2.25 -11.21 -0.16
CA GLY A 64 -1.14 -12.09 -0.45
C GLY A 64 -0.90 -13.18 0.61
N PRO A 65 0.04 -14.10 0.35
CA PRO A 65 0.50 -15.05 1.35
C PRO A 65 1.46 -14.36 2.34
N VAL A 66 1.32 -14.69 3.62
CA VAL A 66 2.29 -14.34 4.67
C VAL A 66 2.94 -15.60 5.22
N ARG A 67 4.23 -15.49 5.57
CA ARG A 67 4.96 -16.56 6.25
C ARG A 67 5.38 -16.10 7.64
N SER A 68 5.04 -16.88 8.66
CA SER A 68 5.42 -16.63 10.05
C SER A 68 5.81 -17.94 10.71
N SER A 69 7.00 -18.00 11.30
CA SER A 69 7.49 -19.21 12.01
C SER A 69 7.40 -20.51 11.19
N GLY A 70 7.64 -20.43 9.88
CA GLY A 70 7.53 -21.57 8.95
C GLY A 70 6.11 -21.92 8.49
N ILE A 71 5.09 -21.23 9.00
CA ILE A 71 3.68 -21.41 8.63
C ILE A 71 3.30 -20.40 7.56
N HIS A 72 2.56 -20.87 6.54
CA HIS A 72 1.95 -20.02 5.51
C HIS A 72 0.50 -19.74 5.86
N ALA A 73 0.07 -18.49 5.70
CA ALA A 73 -1.31 -18.07 5.88
C ALA A 73 -1.71 -17.05 4.81
N ALA A 74 -3.01 -16.93 4.55
CA ALA A 74 -3.57 -15.88 3.72
C ALA A 74 -3.71 -14.59 4.56
N LEU A 75 -3.19 -13.47 4.06
CA LEU A 75 -3.28 -12.18 4.72
C LEU A 75 -4.46 -11.38 4.17
N TYR A 76 -5.33 -10.90 5.06
CA TYR A 76 -6.52 -10.12 4.72
C TYR A 76 -6.46 -8.71 5.28
N ALA A 77 -6.93 -7.73 4.50
CA ALA A 77 -6.92 -6.33 4.87
C ALA A 77 -8.24 -5.63 4.52
N CYS A 78 -8.70 -4.74 5.40
CA CYS A 78 -9.79 -3.83 5.08
C CYS A 78 -9.31 -2.67 4.21
N ARG A 79 -10.25 -1.99 3.54
CA ARG A 79 -9.97 -0.91 2.59
C ARG A 79 -9.10 0.21 3.17
N ALA A 80 -9.43 0.69 4.37
CA ALA A 80 -8.65 1.73 5.06
C ALA A 80 -7.20 1.29 5.35
N CYS A 81 -6.98 0.06 5.82
CA CYS A 81 -5.63 -0.42 6.09
C CYS A 81 -4.85 -0.75 4.81
N LEU A 82 -5.51 -1.23 3.76
CA LEU A 82 -4.84 -1.47 2.48
C LEU A 82 -4.39 -0.16 1.83
N TYR A 83 -5.17 0.93 1.97
CA TYR A 83 -4.75 2.28 1.58
C TYR A 83 -3.47 2.73 2.27
N GLU A 84 -3.39 2.61 3.59
CA GLU A 84 -2.17 2.95 4.34
C GLU A 84 -0.96 2.11 3.93
N LEU A 85 -1.17 0.82 3.62
CA LEU A 85 -0.11 -0.05 3.12
C LEU A 85 0.41 0.45 1.77
N ASP A 86 -0.48 0.79 0.84
CA ASP A 86 -0.12 1.33 -0.47
C ASP A 86 0.66 2.64 -0.37
N GLN A 87 0.24 3.56 0.52
CA GLN A 87 0.97 4.81 0.76
C GLN A 87 2.39 4.56 1.28
N ARG A 88 2.58 3.59 2.18
CA ARG A 88 3.91 3.22 2.69
C ARG A 88 4.79 2.57 1.63
N VAL A 89 4.21 1.73 0.78
CA VAL A 89 4.92 1.14 -0.36
C VAL A 89 5.39 2.25 -1.31
N LEU A 90 4.50 3.20 -1.63
CA LEU A 90 4.83 4.35 -2.47
C LEU A 90 5.97 5.19 -1.87
N GLU A 91 5.85 5.57 -0.60
CA GLU A 91 6.88 6.35 0.11
C GLU A 91 8.22 5.63 0.13
N THR A 92 8.21 4.31 0.38
CA THR A 92 9.42 3.49 0.40
C THR A 92 10.08 3.45 -0.97
N ASN A 93 9.31 3.20 -2.04
CA ASN A 93 9.83 3.16 -3.40
C ASN A 93 10.38 4.52 -3.85
N MET A 94 9.68 5.62 -3.56
CA MET A 94 10.18 6.97 -3.85
C MET A 94 11.52 7.25 -3.16
N ARG A 95 11.68 6.83 -1.90
CA ARG A 95 12.95 6.96 -1.18
C ARG A 95 14.09 6.15 -1.82
N GLN A 96 13.78 4.97 -2.35
CA GLN A 96 14.77 4.14 -3.05
C GLN A 96 15.18 4.77 -4.39
N ASP A 97 14.22 5.30 -5.17
CA ASP A 97 14.48 5.92 -6.47
C ASP A 97 15.38 7.17 -6.37
N VAL A 98 15.25 7.97 -5.31
CA VAL A 98 16.16 9.11 -5.05
C VAL A 98 17.61 8.66 -4.85
N GLY A 99 17.83 7.44 -4.36
CA GLY A 99 19.16 6.83 -4.20
C GLY A 99 19.78 6.29 -5.49
N VAL A 100 18.99 6.16 -6.58
CA VAL A 100 19.41 5.56 -7.86
C VAL A 100 19.60 6.63 -8.96
N LEU A 101 19.51 7.92 -8.63
CA LEU A 101 20.03 8.95 -9.54
C LEU A 101 21.54 8.72 -9.73
N PRO A 102 22.04 8.52 -10.96
CA PRO A 102 23.46 8.30 -11.16
C PRO A 102 24.20 9.54 -10.64
N MET A 103 25.00 9.35 -9.60
CA MET A 103 26.08 10.28 -9.25
C MET A 103 27.00 10.34 -10.47
N ASN A 104 26.67 11.24 -11.39
CA ASN A 104 27.53 11.58 -12.50
C ASN A 104 28.71 12.37 -11.92
N ARG A 105 29.72 11.64 -11.43
CA ARG A 105 31.05 12.20 -11.16
C ARG A 105 31.70 12.54 -12.50
N GLY A 106 31.39 13.71 -13.04
CA GLY A 106 32.41 14.46 -13.77
C GLY A 106 33.30 15.23 -12.79
N PRO A 107 34.51 15.68 -13.15
CA PRO A 107 35.25 15.46 -14.40
C PRO A 107 36.66 14.88 -14.13
N ALA A 108 37.05 13.82 -14.84
CA ALA A 108 38.46 13.40 -14.87
C ALA A 108 39.15 14.04 -16.08
N ARG A 109 39.93 15.08 -15.79
CA ARG A 109 40.88 15.76 -16.66
C ARG A 109 41.69 14.73 -17.47
N SER A 110 41.79 14.92 -18.79
CA SER A 110 42.89 14.34 -19.56
C SER A 110 43.81 15.46 -20.04
N LEU A 111 45.08 15.25 -19.74
CA LEU A 111 46.22 16.13 -19.98
C LEU A 111 46.50 16.30 -21.47
N VAL A 112 47.15 17.44 -21.76
CA VAL A 112 47.80 17.86 -23.01
C VAL A 112 48.63 16.76 -23.63
#